data_AF-X0SES1-F1
#
_entry.id   AF-X0SES1-F1
#
_cell.length_a   1.000
_cell.length_b   1.000
_cell.length_c   1.000
_cell.angle_alpha   90.00
_cell.angle_beta   90.00
_cell.angle_gamma   90.00
#
_symmetry.space_group_name_H-M   'P 1'
#
loop_
_entity.id
_entity.type
_entity.pdbx_description
1 polymer ?
#
loop_
_entity_poly.entity_id
_entity_poly.type
_entity_poly.pdbx_seq_one_letter_code
_entity_poly.pdbx_strand_id
1 'polypeptide(L)' 'MASQMLETIIQTIRSAPDLHGAPIEQRRAAFDATVSIFKLPEDIKCDPTDAGGVPAEWISAPGADPDRV' A
#
# COMPACT_ATOMS: atom_id res chain seq x y z
N MET A 1 -4.68 17.91 21.08
CA MET A 1 -3.29 17.49 20.80
C MET A 1 -3.36 16.33 19.83
N ALA A 2 -2.44 16.26 18.86
CA ALA A 2 -2.33 15.07 18.01
C ALA A 2 -2.05 13.86 18.89
N SER A 3 -2.55 12.68 18.51
CA SER A 3 -2.18 11.45 19.23
C SER A 3 -0.69 11.16 18.99
N GLN A 4 -0.05 10.45 19.94
CA GLN A 4 1.34 10.02 19.80
C GLN A 4 1.59 9.27 18.48
N MET A 5 0.61 8.47 18.04
CA MET A 5 0.68 7.73 16.78
C MET A 5 0.68 8.66 15.55
N LEU A 6 -0.12 9.73 15.56
CA LEU A 6 -0.12 10.71 14.48
C LEU A 6 1.22 11.44 14.40
N GLU A 7 1.81 11.81 15.54
CA GLU A 7 3.13 12.44 15.58
C GLU A 7 4.22 11.53 15.01
N THR A 8 4.20 10.23 15.35
CA THR A 8 5.12 9.25 14.76
C THR A 8 5.00 9.19 13.24
N ILE A 9 3.77 9.10 12.70
CA ILE A 9 3.54 9.06 11.26
C ILE A 9 4.06 10.34 10.58
N ILE A 10 3.79 11.51 11.16
CA ILE A 10 4.28 12.79 10.61
C ILE A 10 5.81 12.82 10.55
N GLN A 11 6.50 12.35 11.60
CA GLN A 11 7.97 12.33 11.61
C GLN A 11 8.53 11.35 10.58
N THR A 12 7.93 10.16 10.44
CA THR A 12 8.31 9.20 9.41
C THR A 12 8.18 9.80 8.00
N ILE A 13 7.05 10.45 7.70
CA ILE A 13 6.83 11.09 6.38
C ILE A 13 7.83 12.21 6.14
N ARG A 14 8.11 13.06 7.14
CA ARG A 14 9.10 14.15 7.02
C ARG A 14 10.54 13.65 6.84
N SER A 15 10.86 12.47 7.33
CA SER A 15 12.19 11.85 7.20
C SER A 15 12.41 11.21 5.83
N ALA A 16 11.37 11.06 5.02
CA ALA A 16 11.47 10.47 3.69
C ALA A 16 12.35 11.35 2.77
N PRO A 17 13.19 10.76 1.91
CA PRO A 17 13.99 11.52 0.95
C PRO A 17 13.11 12.37 0.03
N ASP A 18 13.56 13.59 -0.27
CA ASP A 18 12.95 14.37 -1.35
C ASP A 18 13.33 13.75 -2.70
N LEU A 19 12.32 13.25 -3.42
CA LEU A 19 12.48 12.61 -4.72
C LEU A 19 12.05 13.53 -5.88
N HIS A 20 11.90 14.84 -5.63
CA HIS A 20 11.58 15.80 -6.67
C HIS A 20 12.64 15.79 -7.77
N GLY A 21 12.20 15.69 -9.04
CA GLY A 21 13.10 15.61 -10.20
C GLY A 21 13.73 14.23 -10.44
N ALA A 22 13.53 13.24 -9.56
CA ALA A 22 13.99 11.88 -9.81
C ALA A 22 13.19 11.21 -10.95
N PRO A 23 13.82 10.30 -11.72
CA PRO A 23 13.12 9.47 -12.72
C PRO A 23 11.90 8.77 -12.13
N ILE A 24 10.84 8.60 -12.93
CA ILE A 24 9.58 8.01 -12.45
C ILE A 24 9.77 6.59 -11.88
N GLU A 25 10.64 5.78 -12.47
CA GLU A 25 10.91 4.42 -11.98
C GLU A 25 11.58 4.42 -10.61
N GLN A 26 12.49 5.38 -10.37
CA GLN A 26 13.12 5.53 -9.05
C GLN A 26 12.08 5.96 -8.00
N ARG A 27 11.15 6.83 -8.36
CA ARG A 27 10.05 7.26 -7.48
C ARG A 27 9.12 6.09 -7.13
N ARG A 28 8.76 5.26 -8.11
CA ARG A 28 7.95 4.05 -7.89
C ARG A 28 8.64 3.07 -6.95
N ALA A 29 9.90 2.72 -7.24
CA ALA A 29 10.67 1.79 -6.43
C ALA A 29 10.86 2.28 -4.98
N ALA A 30 11.10 3.58 -4.78
CA ALA A 30 11.21 4.16 -3.45
C ALA A 30 9.88 4.10 -2.67
N PHE A 31 8.75 4.30 -3.35
CA PHE A 31 7.44 4.18 -2.73
C PHE A 31 7.14 2.73 -2.33
N ASP A 32 7.38 1.77 -3.24
CA ASP A 32 7.20 0.33 -2.97
C ASP A 32 8.03 -0.13 -1.76
N ALA A 33 9.29 0.31 -1.67
CA ALA A 33 10.15 0.05 -0.52
C ALA A 33 9.57 0.64 0.78
N THR A 34 9.03 1.84 0.73
CA THR A 34 8.45 2.52 1.91
C THR A 34 7.20 1.79 2.42
N VAL A 35 6.31 1.34 1.53
CA VAL A 35 5.06 0.66 1.93
C VAL A 35 5.27 -0.81 2.27
N SER A 36 6.38 -1.43 1.85
CA SER A 36 6.70 -2.84 2.14
C SER A 36 6.76 -3.21 3.63
N ILE A 37 6.90 -2.21 4.52
CA ILE A 37 6.87 -2.42 5.97
C ILE A 37 5.47 -2.80 6.50
N PHE A 38 4.41 -2.46 5.76
CA PHE A 38 3.04 -2.76 6.13
C PHE A 38 2.72 -4.19 5.69
N LYS A 39 2.71 -5.10 6.65
CA LYS A 39 2.31 -6.49 6.42
C LYS A 39 0.79 -6.57 6.31
N LEU A 40 0.32 -7.32 5.31
CA LEU A 40 -1.09 -7.72 5.28
C LEU A 40 -1.38 -8.67 6.44
N PRO A 41 -2.56 -8.58 7.05
CA PRO A 41 -3.07 -9.62 7.95
C PRO A 41 -3.14 -10.97 7.24
N GLU A 42 -2.90 -12.06 7.97
CA GLU A 42 -2.83 -13.44 7.42
C GLU A 42 -4.17 -13.94 6.87
N ASP A 43 -5.28 -13.35 7.28
CA ASP A 43 -6.63 -13.72 6.91
C ASP A 43 -7.18 -12.95 5.71
N ILE A 44 -6.38 -12.04 5.13
CA ILE A 44 -6.68 -11.42 3.84
C ILE A 44 -6.30 -12.37 2.71
N LYS A 45 -7.23 -12.62 1.79
CA LYS A 45 -6.96 -13.38 0.57
C LYS A 45 -6.77 -12.41 -0.60
N CYS A 46 -5.65 -12.58 -1.30
CA CYS A 46 -5.29 -11.87 -2.52
C CYS A 46 -5.29 -12.88 -3.69
N ASP A 47 -6.11 -12.64 -4.72
CA ASP A 47 -6.20 -13.49 -5.92
C ASP A 47 -5.94 -12.66 -7.19
N PRO A 48 -4.76 -12.78 -7.81
CA PRO A 48 -4.45 -12.10 -9.06
C PRO A 48 -5.43 -12.50 -10.18
N THR A 49 -5.93 -11.52 -10.91
CA THR A 49 -6.93 -11.74 -11.96
C THR A 49 -6.71 -10.85 -13.18
N ASP A 50 -7.35 -11.19 -14.29
CA ASP A 50 -7.43 -10.36 -15.48
C ASP A 50 -8.82 -9.74 -15.57
N ALA A 51 -8.90 -8.42 -15.46
CA ALA A 51 -10.14 -7.66 -15.54
C ALA A 51 -10.30 -7.08 -16.95
N GLY A 52 -10.54 -7.95 -17.93
CA GLY A 52 -10.75 -7.53 -19.32
C GLY A 52 -9.48 -7.02 -20.00
N GLY A 53 -8.37 -7.72 -19.82
CA GLY A 53 -7.04 -7.39 -20.36
C GLY A 53 -6.18 -6.52 -19.44
N VAL A 54 -6.67 -6.18 -18.25
CA VAL A 54 -5.96 -5.37 -17.26
C VAL A 54 -5.58 -6.24 -16.06
N PRO A 55 -4.29 -6.34 -15.69
CA PRO A 55 -3.88 -7.02 -14.46
C PRO A 55 -4.53 -6.37 -13.24
N ALA A 56 -5.19 -7.20 -12.43
CA ALA A 56 -5.87 -6.80 -11.23
C ALA A 56 -5.66 -7.85 -10.13
N GLU A 57 -6.22 -7.59 -8.96
CA GLU A 57 -6.22 -8.52 -7.83
C GLU A 57 -7.53 -8.37 -7.05
N TRP A 58 -8.19 -9.50 -6.77
CA TRP A 58 -9.27 -9.53 -5.80
C TRP A 58 -8.69 -9.59 -4.39
N ILE A 59 -9.09 -8.66 -3.52
CA ILE A 59 -8.63 -8.60 -2.13
C ILE A 59 -9.85 -8.76 -1.22
N SER A 60 -9.93 -9.87 -0.50
CA SER A 60 -11.07 -10.21 0.35
C SER A 60 -10.67 -10.40 1.80
N ALA A 61 -11.38 -9.72 2.71
CA ALA A 61 -11.26 -9.88 4.15
C ALA A 61 -12.29 -10.90 4.68
N PRO A 62 -12.11 -11.45 5.88
CA PRO A 62 -13.11 -12.34 6.48
C PRO A 62 -14.48 -11.67 6.62
N GLY A 63 -15.52 -12.37 6.19
CA GLY A 63 -16.90 -11.88 6.22
C GLY A 63 -17.31 -11.00 5.04
N ALA A 64 -16.40 -10.77 4.08
CA ALA A 64 -16.76 -10.09 2.84
C ALA A 64 -17.71 -10.96 1.99
N ASP A 65 -18.66 -10.32 1.31
CA ASP A 65 -19.65 -10.99 0.46
C ASP A 65 -18.99 -11.45 -0.85
N PRO A 66 -18.87 -12.76 -1.12
CA PRO A 66 -18.09 -13.27 -2.24
C PRO A 66 -18.64 -12.86 -3.61
N ASP A 67 -19.91 -12.47 -3.72
CA ASP A 67 -20.52 -12.03 -4.97
C ASP A 67 -20.32 -10.53 -5.25
N ARG A 68 -19.67 -9.81 -4.33
CA ARG A 68 -19.51 -8.35 -4.36
C ARG A 68 -18.10 -7.87 -4.07
N VAL A 69 -17.15 -8.80 -3.99
CA VAL A 69 -15.75 -8.51 -3.69
C VAL A 69 -14.90 -8.70 -4.92
#